data_AF-A0A7C8BQF9-F1
#
_entry.id   AF-A0A7C8BQF9-F1
#
_cell.length_a   1.000
_cell.length_b   1.000
_cell.length_c   1.000
_cell.angle_alpha   90.00
_cell.angle_beta   90.00
_cell.angle_gamma   90.00
#
_symmetry.space_group_name_H-M   'P 1'
#
loop_
_entity.id
_entity.type
_entity.pdbx_description
1 polymer ?
#
loop_
_entity_poly.entity_id
_entity_poly.type
_entity_poly.pdbx_seq_one_letter_code
_entity_poly.pdbx_strand_id
1 'polypeptide(L)'
;MSTVTPPRLDAASGDPTQRAIRLAGTAHSTNRWGEYPYLVHLALAATIARTLSDDPRVEAAAWLHDVLEDHPEYVDRLEAEFGDLVASLRIDSRRDGETYDEFIDRVIASGDRIAITVKLADMTSNLGNTPPERLRARYERNIARLREVVAGFAG
;
A
#
# COMPACT_ATOMS: atom_id res chain seq x y z
N MET A 1 17.90 5.16 41.99
CA MET A 1 16.64 4.94 41.27
C MET A 1 16.69 5.79 40.00
N SER A 2 17.24 5.25 38.90
CA SER A 2 17.32 5.98 37.63
C SER A 2 15.98 5.93 36.94
N THR A 3 15.32 7.07 36.82
CA THR A 3 14.11 7.25 36.03
C THR A 3 14.47 7.16 34.55
N VAL A 4 14.09 6.06 33.91
CA VAL A 4 14.07 5.96 32.45
C VAL A 4 13.00 6.93 31.96
N THR A 5 13.42 8.00 31.31
CA THR A 5 12.51 8.91 30.60
C THR A 5 12.09 8.20 29.31
N PRO A 6 10.79 7.95 29.07
CA PRO A 6 10.36 7.35 27.82
C PRO A 6 10.71 8.31 26.66
N PRO A 7 11.09 7.79 25.48
CA PRO A 7 11.42 8.63 24.34
C PRO A 7 10.19 9.46 23.97
N ARG A 8 10.39 10.78 23.81
CA ARG A 8 9.38 11.65 23.21
C ARG A 8 9.31 11.28 21.73
N LEU A 9 8.16 10.75 21.31
CA LEU A 9 7.81 10.63 19.89
C LEU A 9 7.66 12.04 19.32
N ASP A 10 8.74 12.54 18.76
CA ASP A 10 8.76 13.65 17.83
C ASP A 10 7.95 13.27 16.58
N ALA A 11 6.86 14.00 16.36
CA ALA A 11 5.89 13.74 15.28
C ALA A 11 6.48 13.83 13.86
N ALA A 12 7.74 14.30 13.72
CA ALA A 12 8.44 14.45 12.45
C ALA A 12 9.71 13.58 12.31
N SER A 13 10.04 12.73 13.30
CA SER A 13 11.33 11.99 13.33
C SER A 13 11.17 10.48 13.52
N GLY A 14 9.93 9.99 13.55
CA GLY A 14 9.62 8.56 13.62
C GLY A 14 9.76 7.86 12.27
N ASP A 15 10.15 6.58 12.34
CA ASP A 15 10.13 5.62 11.24
C ASP A 15 8.88 5.82 10.34
N PRO A 16 9.04 6.07 9.01
CA PRO A 16 7.92 6.29 8.09
C PRO A 16 6.87 5.18 8.18
N THR A 17 7.28 3.93 8.41
CA THR A 17 6.38 2.80 8.59
C THR A 17 5.49 2.97 9.82
N GLN A 18 6.04 3.38 10.95
CA GLN A 18 5.23 3.59 12.17
C GLN A 18 4.24 4.75 12.01
N ARG A 19 4.62 5.81 11.30
CA ARG A 19 3.70 6.90 10.97
C ARG A 19 2.57 6.38 10.08
N ALA A 20 2.91 5.59 9.06
CA ALA A 20 1.95 5.03 8.11
C ALA A 20 0.93 4.11 8.80
N ILE A 21 1.39 3.21 9.67
CA ILE A 21 0.53 2.33 10.49
C ILE A 21 -0.48 3.15 11.31
N ARG A 22 -0.05 4.24 11.95
CA ARG A 22 -0.95 5.09 12.75
C ARG A 22 -2.00 5.77 11.90
N LEU A 23 -1.60 6.33 10.76
CA LEU A 23 -2.54 6.99 9.84
C LEU A 23 -3.55 5.98 9.27
N ALA A 24 -3.06 4.87 8.74
CA ALA A 24 -3.88 3.79 8.19
C ALA A 24 -4.85 3.21 9.23
N GLY A 25 -4.37 2.96 10.45
CA GLY A 25 -5.21 2.47 11.55
C GLY A 25 -6.28 3.48 12.00
N THR A 26 -6.03 4.78 11.83
CA THR A 26 -7.04 5.82 12.09
C THR A 26 -8.07 5.85 10.97
N ALA A 27 -7.63 5.89 9.71
CA ALA A 27 -8.50 5.95 8.53
C ALA A 27 -9.42 4.73 8.46
N HIS A 28 -8.85 3.52 8.52
CA HIS A 28 -9.59 2.26 8.39
C HIS A 28 -10.07 1.68 9.73
N SER A 29 -10.25 2.51 10.76
CA SER A 29 -10.57 2.08 12.13
C SER A 29 -11.85 1.23 12.23
N THR A 30 -12.80 1.43 11.31
CA THR A 30 -14.07 0.69 11.25
C THR A 30 -14.19 -0.26 10.06
N ASN A 31 -13.24 -0.25 9.12
CA ASN A 31 -13.32 -1.01 7.88
C ASN A 31 -13.04 -2.51 8.13
N ARG A 32 -13.58 -3.37 7.27
CA ARG A 32 -13.43 -4.83 7.35
C ARG A 32 -12.91 -5.40 6.05
N TRP A 33 -12.13 -6.47 6.15
CA TRP A 33 -11.67 -7.29 5.04
C TRP A 33 -12.15 -8.73 5.28
N GLY A 34 -13.31 -9.05 4.71
CA GLY A 34 -14.07 -10.24 5.09
C GLY A 34 -14.42 -10.22 6.58
N GLU A 35 -14.04 -11.27 7.30
CA GLU A 35 -14.26 -11.38 8.74
C GLU A 35 -13.20 -10.67 9.59
N TYR A 36 -12.15 -10.10 8.98
CA TYR A 36 -11.05 -9.48 9.71
C TYR A 36 -11.14 -7.94 9.70
N PRO A 37 -10.52 -7.23 10.67
CA PRO A 37 -10.28 -5.79 10.54
C PRO A 37 -9.45 -5.50 9.29
N TYR A 38 -9.73 -4.39 8.61
CA TYR A 38 -9.02 -4.03 7.38
C TYR A 38 -7.50 -3.89 7.56
N LEU A 39 -7.06 -3.54 8.77
CA LEU A 39 -5.65 -3.48 9.13
C LEU A 39 -4.89 -4.80 8.89
N VAL A 40 -5.58 -5.94 8.88
CA VAL A 40 -4.99 -7.24 8.55
C VAL A 40 -4.57 -7.31 7.08
N HIS A 41 -5.40 -6.80 6.15
CA HIS A 41 -5.04 -6.69 4.72
C HIS A 41 -3.80 -5.82 4.55
N LEU A 42 -3.81 -4.64 5.15
CA LEU A 42 -2.70 -3.68 5.07
C LEU A 42 -1.40 -4.27 5.63
N ALA A 43 -1.47 -5.00 6.75
CA ALA A 43 -0.31 -5.68 7.33
C ALA A 43 0.27 -6.76 6.42
N LEU A 44 -0.60 -7.54 5.75
CA LEU A 44 -0.19 -8.57 4.79
C LEU A 44 0.45 -7.94 3.56
N ALA A 45 -0.17 -6.91 2.98
CA ALA A 45 0.38 -6.17 1.85
C ALA A 45 1.75 -5.58 2.20
N ALA A 46 1.88 -4.89 3.33
CA ALA A 46 3.16 -4.35 3.81
C ALA A 46 4.22 -5.44 4.01
N THR A 47 3.84 -6.60 4.58
CA THR A 47 4.77 -7.72 4.76
C THR A 47 5.28 -8.26 3.42
N ILE A 48 4.40 -8.41 2.43
CA ILE A 48 4.78 -8.84 1.08
C ILE A 48 5.69 -7.78 0.44
N ALA A 49 5.33 -6.50 0.55
CA ALA A 49 6.09 -5.39 -0.04
C ALA A 49 7.55 -5.35 0.45
N ARG A 50 7.78 -5.63 1.75
CA ARG A 50 9.13 -5.77 2.32
C ARG A 50 9.96 -6.91 1.75
N THR A 51 9.32 -7.96 1.24
CA THR A 51 10.06 -9.05 0.55
C THR A 51 10.43 -8.70 -0.88
N LEU A 52 9.79 -7.67 -1.45
CA LEU A 52 9.98 -7.24 -2.83
C LEU A 52 10.95 -6.06 -2.95
N SER A 53 11.19 -5.31 -1.86
CA SER A 53 12.07 -4.16 -1.85
C SER A 53 12.64 -3.89 -0.44
N ASP A 54 13.91 -3.49 -0.39
CA ASP A 54 14.57 -3.01 0.82
C ASP A 54 14.30 -1.52 1.12
N ASP A 55 13.59 -0.81 0.22
CA ASP A 55 13.24 0.60 0.43
C ASP A 55 12.09 0.71 1.46
N PRO A 56 12.31 1.31 2.66
CA PRO A 56 11.28 1.42 3.69
C PRO A 56 10.06 2.24 3.24
N ARG A 57 10.22 3.09 2.20
CA ARG A 57 9.12 3.84 1.61
C ARG A 57 8.07 2.94 0.94
N VAL A 58 8.49 1.79 0.43
CA VAL A 58 7.59 0.79 -0.18
C VAL A 58 6.70 0.16 0.89
N GLU A 59 7.25 -0.17 2.06
CA GLU A 59 6.46 -0.66 3.19
C GLU A 59 5.47 0.40 3.68
N ALA A 60 5.95 1.65 3.87
CA ALA A 60 5.09 2.74 4.29
C ALA A 60 3.95 3.02 3.30
N ALA A 61 4.23 2.99 1.99
CA ALA A 61 3.22 3.14 0.95
C ALA A 61 2.20 1.99 0.94
N ALA A 62 2.64 0.75 1.19
CA ALA A 62 1.73 -0.40 1.28
C ALA A 62 0.74 -0.29 2.45
N TRP A 63 1.14 0.32 3.58
CA TRP A 63 0.20 0.64 4.66
C TRP A 63 -0.84 1.70 4.27
N LEU A 64 -0.53 2.57 3.31
CA LEU A 64 -1.34 3.74 2.95
C LEU A 64 -2.12 3.59 1.63
N HIS A 65 -1.92 2.50 0.88
CA HIS A 65 -2.35 2.39 -0.52
C HIS A 65 -3.84 2.66 -0.74
N ASP A 66 -4.70 2.18 0.16
CA ASP A 66 -6.14 2.37 0.06
C ASP A 66 -6.65 3.66 0.72
N VAL A 67 -5.83 4.36 1.51
CA VAL A 67 -6.29 5.54 2.28
C VAL A 67 -6.79 6.64 1.35
N LEU A 68 -6.11 6.88 0.23
CA LEU A 68 -6.51 7.93 -0.70
C LEU A 68 -7.82 7.59 -1.42
N GLU A 69 -8.05 6.31 -1.74
CA GLU A 69 -9.23 5.85 -2.47
C GLU A 69 -10.46 5.72 -1.55
N ASP A 70 -10.28 5.11 -0.37
CA ASP A 70 -11.36 4.84 0.58
C ASP A 70 -11.67 6.02 1.51
N HIS A 71 -10.67 6.87 1.79
CA HIS A 71 -10.73 7.91 2.81
C HIS A 71 -10.15 9.25 2.32
N PRO A 72 -10.75 9.86 1.29
CA PRO A 72 -10.26 11.10 0.68
C PRO A 72 -10.17 12.28 1.68
N GLU A 73 -10.88 12.23 2.81
CA GLU A 73 -10.79 13.21 3.89
C GLU A 73 -9.39 13.27 4.57
N TYR A 74 -8.53 12.27 4.35
CA TYR A 74 -7.16 12.23 4.88
C TYR A 74 -6.10 12.77 3.90
N VAL A 75 -6.49 13.27 2.72
CA VAL A 75 -5.52 13.73 1.70
C VAL A 75 -4.57 14.82 2.22
N ASP A 76 -5.07 15.82 2.95
CA ASP A 76 -4.23 16.90 3.49
C ASP A 76 -3.20 16.37 4.50
N ARG A 77 -3.59 15.35 5.28
CA ARG A 77 -2.73 14.71 6.25
C ARG A 77 -1.69 13.80 5.58
N LEU A 78 -2.08 13.09 4.52
CA LEU A 78 -1.15 12.33 3.67
C LEU A 78 -0.09 13.26 3.05
N GLU A 79 -0.49 14.39 2.48
CA GLU A 79 0.44 15.37 1.91
C GLU A 79 1.40 15.94 2.97
N ALA A 80 0.89 16.26 4.16
CA ALA A 80 1.70 16.79 5.25
C ALA A 80 2.71 15.79 5.82
N GLU A 81 2.34 14.50 5.94
CA GLU A 81 3.18 13.48 6.58
C GLU A 81 4.05 12.67 5.60
N PHE A 82 3.61 12.54 4.34
CA PHE A 82 4.14 11.62 3.32
C PHE A 82 4.14 12.22 1.90
N GLY A 83 4.31 13.54 1.75
CA GLY A 83 4.22 14.21 0.43
C GLY A 83 5.08 13.60 -0.68
N ASP A 84 6.18 12.93 -0.35
CA ASP A 84 7.01 12.19 -1.32
C ASP A 84 6.38 10.88 -1.82
N LEU A 85 5.46 10.28 -1.06
CA LEU A 85 4.72 9.07 -1.42
C LEU A 85 3.38 9.34 -2.11
N VAL A 86 2.77 10.51 -1.91
CA VAL A 86 1.40 10.79 -2.40
C VAL A 86 1.30 10.64 -3.92
N ALA A 87 2.35 10.96 -4.67
CA ALA A 87 2.39 10.74 -6.11
C ALA A 87 2.25 9.25 -6.48
N SER A 88 3.00 8.37 -5.80
CA SER A 88 2.93 6.92 -6.00
C SER A 88 1.58 6.35 -5.55
N LEU A 89 1.02 6.84 -4.44
CA LEU A 89 -0.32 6.46 -3.98
C LEU A 89 -1.40 6.84 -5.00
N ARG A 90 -1.33 8.05 -5.58
CA ARG A 90 -2.23 8.48 -6.66
C ARG A 90 -2.11 7.63 -7.93
N ILE A 91 -0.91 7.11 -8.22
CA ILE A 91 -0.72 6.17 -9.33
C ILE A 91 -1.44 4.86 -9.02
N ASP A 92 -1.35 4.38 -7.78
CA ASP A 92 -1.96 3.13 -7.31
C ASP A 92 -3.44 3.24 -6.87
N SER A 93 -4.07 4.41 -7.04
CA SER A 93 -5.52 4.57 -6.88
C SER A 93 -6.21 4.49 -8.23
N ARG A 94 -7.36 3.82 -8.27
CA ARG A 94 -8.15 3.70 -9.49
C ARG A 94 -8.88 5.01 -9.80
N ARG A 95 -9.05 5.32 -11.08
CA ARG A 95 -9.76 6.50 -11.59
C ARG A 95 -11.16 6.16 -12.05
N ASP A 96 -12.07 7.12 -11.94
CA ASP A 96 -13.42 6.99 -12.48
C ASP A 96 -13.40 6.74 -13.99
N GLY A 97 -14.17 5.76 -14.43
CA GLY A 97 -14.33 5.41 -15.84
C GLY A 97 -13.25 4.49 -16.42
N GLU A 98 -12.15 4.20 -15.71
CA GLU A 98 -11.14 3.27 -16.21
C GLU A 98 -11.50 1.82 -15.87
N THR A 99 -11.31 0.89 -16.80
CA THR A 99 -11.37 -0.55 -16.55
C THR A 99 -10.22 -0.98 -15.65
N TYR A 100 -10.35 -2.15 -15.01
CA TYR A 100 -9.29 -2.65 -14.13
C TYR A 100 -8.01 -2.99 -14.90
N ASP A 101 -8.11 -3.41 -16.16
CA ASP A 101 -6.91 -3.68 -16.97
C ASP A 101 -6.22 -2.37 -17.39
N GLU A 102 -6.97 -1.33 -17.77
CA GLU A 102 -6.41 0.01 -18.02
C GLU A 102 -5.72 0.60 -16.80
N PHE A 103 -6.28 0.37 -15.60
CA PHE A 103 -5.65 0.76 -14.35
C PHE A 103 -4.28 0.09 -14.16
N ILE A 104 -4.21 -1.23 -14.32
CA ILE A 104 -2.94 -1.98 -14.19
C ILE A 104 -1.93 -1.56 -15.27
N ASP A 105 -2.40 -1.34 -16.51
CA ASP A 105 -1.57 -0.84 -17.61
C ASP A 105 -0.96 0.52 -17.27
N ARG A 106 -1.75 1.43 -16.70
CA ARG A 106 -1.33 2.76 -16.26
C ARG A 106 -0.32 2.69 -15.11
N VAL A 107 -0.53 1.83 -14.12
CA VAL A 107 0.42 1.61 -13.01
C VAL A 107 1.76 1.13 -13.58
N ILE A 108 1.77 0.13 -14.45
CA ILE A 108 2.99 -0.39 -15.08
C ILE A 108 3.68 0.68 -15.94
N ALA A 109 2.92 1.38 -16.78
CA ALA A 109 3.45 2.39 -17.70
C ALA A 109 4.02 3.62 -16.98
N SER A 110 3.65 3.85 -15.71
CA SER A 110 4.19 4.95 -14.92
C SER A 110 5.70 4.82 -14.67
N GLY A 111 6.22 3.59 -14.64
CA GLY A 111 7.59 3.30 -14.22
C GLY A 111 7.89 3.61 -12.74
N ASP A 112 6.87 3.98 -11.95
CA ASP A 112 7.01 4.26 -10.53
C ASP A 112 7.21 2.94 -9.76
N ARG A 113 8.43 2.73 -9.28
CA ARG A 113 8.82 1.49 -8.60
C ARG A 113 8.01 1.25 -7.33
N ILE A 114 7.61 2.29 -6.61
CA ILE A 114 6.84 2.16 -5.36
C ILE A 114 5.41 1.72 -5.72
N ALA A 115 4.74 2.45 -6.61
CA ALA A 115 3.36 2.14 -7.00
C ALA A 115 3.24 0.72 -7.58
N ILE A 116 4.16 0.32 -8.47
CA ILE A 116 4.15 -1.00 -9.09
C ILE A 116 4.38 -2.11 -8.05
N THR A 117 5.32 -1.90 -7.12
CA THR A 117 5.64 -2.90 -6.07
C THR A 117 4.51 -3.04 -5.07
N VAL A 118 3.91 -1.92 -4.64
CA VAL A 118 2.76 -1.91 -3.73
C VAL A 118 1.57 -2.57 -4.39
N LYS A 119 1.31 -2.31 -5.67
CA LYS A 119 0.19 -2.96 -6.37
C LYS A 119 0.36 -4.46 -6.49
N LEU A 120 1.58 -4.93 -6.72
CA LEU A 120 1.88 -6.37 -6.68
C LEU A 120 1.59 -6.96 -5.29
N ALA A 121 1.98 -6.26 -4.23
CA ALA A 121 1.77 -6.71 -2.86
C ALA A 121 0.28 -6.76 -2.47
N ASP A 122 -0.49 -5.71 -2.77
CA ASP A 122 -1.95 -5.62 -2.59
C ASP A 122 -2.68 -6.77 -3.32
N MET A 123 -2.39 -6.97 -4.60
CA MET A 123 -3.05 -8.04 -5.35
C MET A 123 -2.69 -9.43 -4.81
N THR A 124 -1.46 -9.60 -4.32
CA THR A 124 -1.00 -10.87 -3.73
C THR A 124 -1.68 -11.14 -2.39
N SER A 125 -1.85 -10.14 -1.52
CA SER A 125 -2.59 -10.31 -0.26
C SER A 125 -4.06 -10.66 -0.53
N ASN A 126 -4.68 -10.00 -1.51
CA ASN A 126 -6.05 -10.26 -1.91
C ASN A 126 -6.26 -11.66 -2.51
N LEU A 127 -5.29 -12.20 -3.25
CA LEU A 127 -5.36 -13.58 -3.77
C LEU A 127 -5.32 -14.62 -2.64
N GLY A 128 -4.58 -14.34 -1.56
CA GLY A 128 -4.49 -15.20 -0.37
C GLY A 128 -5.81 -15.29 0.43
N ASN A 129 -6.70 -14.30 0.30
CA ASN A 129 -7.97 -14.24 1.02
C ASN A 129 -9.17 -14.86 0.27
N THR A 130 -8.90 -15.87 -0.56
CA THR A 130 -9.91 -16.64 -1.30
C THR A 130 -10.91 -15.74 -2.06
N PRO A 131 -10.46 -14.97 -3.06
CA PRO A 131 -11.35 -14.14 -3.84
C PRO A 131 -12.39 -15.00 -4.59
N PRO A 132 -13.55 -14.42 -4.96
CA PRO A 132 -14.52 -15.11 -5.82
C PRO A 132 -13.84 -15.64 -7.08
N GLU A 133 -14.17 -16.86 -7.51
CA GLU A 133 -13.50 -17.55 -8.63
C GLU A 133 -13.44 -16.71 -9.92
N ARG A 134 -14.51 -15.93 -10.17
CA ARG A 134 -14.58 -14.98 -11.29
C ARG A 134 -13.45 -13.93 -11.31
N LEU A 135 -12.85 -13.63 -10.17
CA LEU A 135 -11.77 -12.64 -10.02
C LEU A 135 -10.37 -13.28 -10.02
N ARG A 136 -10.27 -14.57 -9.69
CA ARG A 136 -8.99 -15.29 -9.54
C ARG A 136 -8.13 -15.20 -10.80
N ALA A 137 -8.68 -15.56 -11.96
CA ALA A 137 -7.95 -15.53 -13.22
C ALA A 137 -7.45 -14.12 -13.59
N ARG A 138 -8.23 -13.08 -13.26
CA ARG A 138 -7.81 -11.68 -13.48
C ARG A 138 -6.66 -11.28 -12.55
N TYR A 139 -6.74 -11.68 -11.28
CA TYR A 139 -5.67 -11.41 -10.31
C TYR A 139 -4.38 -12.12 -10.69
N GLU A 140 -4.44 -13.42 -10.97
CA GLU A 140 -3.27 -14.21 -11.38
C GLU A 140 -2.58 -13.61 -12.61
N ARG A 141 -3.35 -13.21 -13.63
CA ARG A 141 -2.83 -12.54 -14.82
C ARG A 141 -2.12 -11.22 -14.47
N ASN A 142 -2.76 -10.33 -13.72
CA ASN A 142 -2.20 -9.02 -13.43
C ASN A 142 -1.03 -9.09 -12.44
N ILE A 143 -1.07 -10.02 -11.47
CA ILE A 143 0.07 -10.35 -10.60
C ILE A 143 1.26 -10.81 -11.43
N ALA A 144 1.07 -11.68 -12.43
CA ALA A 144 2.15 -12.15 -13.29
C ALA A 144 2.83 -10.98 -14.03
N ARG A 145 2.04 -10.07 -14.59
CA ARG A 145 2.52 -8.86 -15.29
C ARG A 145 3.31 -7.94 -14.37
N LEU A 146 2.78 -7.62 -13.19
CA LEU A 146 3.45 -6.76 -12.22
C LEU A 146 4.75 -7.42 -11.70
N ARG A 147 4.73 -8.73 -11.46
CA ARG A 147 5.90 -9.49 -10.99
C ARG A 147 7.03 -9.47 -12.00
N GLU A 148 6.73 -9.58 -13.30
CA GLU A 148 7.74 -9.46 -14.35
C GLU A 148 8.45 -8.10 -14.31
N VAL A 149 7.68 -7.02 -14.13
CA VAL A 149 8.24 -5.65 -14.02
C VAL A 149 9.08 -5.49 -12.74
N VAL A 150 8.57 -5.94 -11.59
CA VAL A 150 9.30 -5.85 -10.30
C VAL A 150 10.60 -6.66 -10.33
N ALA A 151 10.60 -7.84 -10.94
CA ALA A 151 11.83 -8.64 -11.12
C ALA A 151 12.89 -7.90 -11.95
N GLY A 152 12.48 -7.02 -12.87
CA GLY A 152 13.36 -6.16 -13.64
C GLY A 152 13.97 -5.00 -12.85
N PHE A 153 13.47 -4.65 -11.65
CA PHE A 153 14.04 -3.57 -10.84
C PHE A 153 15.33 -3.95 -10.11
N ALA A 154 15.58 -5.26 -9.97
CA ALA A 154 16.77 -5.81 -9.33
C ALA A 154 18.00 -5.87 -10.26
N GLY A 155 17.84 -5.54 -11.55
CA GLY A 155 18.91 -5.36 -12.53
C GLY A 155 19.29 -3.89 -12.70
#